data_AF-A0A9E3QJY6-F1
#
_entry.id   AF-A0A9E3QJY6-F1
#
_cell.length_a   1.000
_cell.length_b   1.000
_cell.length_c   1.000
_cell.angle_alpha   90.00
_cell.angle_beta   90.00
_cell.angle_gamma   90.00
#
_symmetry.space_group_name_H-M   'P 1'
#
loop_
_entity.id
_entity.type
_entity.pdbx_description
1 polymer ?
#
loop_
_entity_poly.entity_id
_entity_poly.type
_entity_poly.pdbx_seq_one_letter_code
_entity_poly.pdbx_strand_id
1 'polypeptide(L)'
;MPSHQEIATFQGGGTVILDDIFERFVQQGPVTVMVRAALEHALSPGAIDALFERTAPRQYTRTLLFSSVVDLMGSVVAKIQPAANAAYRARAETLGVSLRAVYDKHERLEPGLSAELVRHTARPLNPVIGSMGGERAAWLPGYRINILDSN
;
A
#
# COMPACT_ATOMS: atom_id res chain seq x y z
N MET A 1 -12.31 11.92 34.82
CA MET A 1 -12.86 12.82 33.80
C MET A 1 -11.87 12.86 32.64
N PRO A 2 -11.98 12.03 31.59
CA PRO A 2 -11.00 12.05 30.52
C PRO A 2 -11.29 13.23 29.58
N SER A 3 -10.22 13.97 29.32
CA SER A 3 -10.08 15.07 28.37
C SER A 3 -10.48 14.65 26.96
N HIS A 4 -11.46 15.34 26.38
CA HIS A 4 -11.74 15.31 24.94
C HIS A 4 -10.47 15.76 24.20
N GLN A 5 -9.82 14.84 23.51
CA GLN A 5 -8.87 15.18 22.46
C GLN A 5 -9.64 15.87 21.34
N GLU A 6 -9.17 17.05 20.97
CA GLU A 6 -9.64 17.85 19.86
C GLU A 6 -9.39 17.07 18.56
N ILE A 7 -10.44 16.44 18.03
CA ILE A 7 -10.40 15.77 16.74
C ILE A 7 -10.34 16.87 15.68
N ALA A 8 -9.22 16.95 14.96
CA ALA A 8 -9.04 17.89 13.87
C ALA A 8 -10.20 17.78 12.87
N THR A 9 -10.99 18.85 12.77
CA THR A 9 -12.11 18.94 11.84
C THR A 9 -11.59 18.85 10.41
N PHE A 10 -12.03 17.83 9.68
CA PHE A 10 -11.66 17.62 8.29
C PHE A 10 -12.43 18.62 7.41
N GLN A 11 -11.79 19.72 7.03
CA GLN A 11 -12.37 20.67 6.08
C GLN A 11 -12.00 20.26 4.65
N GLY A 12 -12.68 19.22 4.14
CA GLY A 12 -12.66 18.83 2.74
C GLY A 12 -13.85 19.46 2.01
N GLY A 13 -13.64 20.05 0.83
CA GLY A 13 -14.72 20.56 -0.03
C GLY A 13 -15.51 19.43 -0.71
N GLY A 14 -16.07 18.52 0.08
CA GLY A 14 -16.91 17.41 -0.36
C GLY A 14 -18.39 17.81 -0.43
N THR A 15 -19.17 17.03 -1.18
CA THR A 15 -20.64 17.09 -1.10
C THR A 15 -21.05 16.76 0.34
N VAL A 16 -21.85 17.62 1.00
CA VAL A 16 -22.23 17.55 2.43
C VAL A 16 -22.52 16.12 2.96
N ILE A 17 -23.09 15.25 2.13
CA ILE A 17 -23.38 13.85 2.47
C ILE A 17 -22.13 13.01 2.76
N LEU A 18 -21.05 13.17 1.98
CA LEU A 18 -19.81 12.42 2.18
C LEU A 18 -19.10 12.85 3.47
N ASP A 19 -19.15 14.14 3.79
CA ASP A 19 -18.55 14.69 5.00
C ASP A 19 -19.28 14.15 6.25
N ASP A 20 -20.62 14.20 6.27
CA ASP A 20 -21.43 13.68 7.38
C ASP A 20 -21.23 12.17 7.63
N ILE A 21 -21.08 11.39 6.55
CA ILE A 21 -20.83 9.94 6.65
C ILE A 21 -19.43 9.69 7.19
N PHE A 22 -18.44 10.41 6.70
CA PHE A 22 -17.05 10.25 7.12
C PHE A 22 -16.86 10.67 8.58
N GLU A 23 -17.49 11.77 9.00
CA GLU A 23 -17.50 12.28 10.38
C GLU A 23 -17.93 11.19 11.37
N ARG A 24 -18.97 10.41 11.04
CA ARG A 24 -19.44 9.30 11.90
C ARG A 24 -18.40 8.20 12.09
N PHE A 25 -17.66 7.87 11.03
CA PHE A 25 -16.58 6.88 11.12
C PHE A 25 -15.39 7.43 11.91
N VAL A 26 -15.06 8.72 11.72
CA VAL A 26 -13.99 9.41 12.46
C VAL A 26 -14.31 9.47 13.95
N GLN A 27 -15.56 9.69 14.36
CA GLN A 27 -15.94 9.74 15.77
C GLN A 27 -15.78 8.39 16.49
N GLN A 28 -15.95 7.27 15.79
CA GLN A 28 -15.89 5.93 16.40
C GLN A 28 -14.50 5.30 16.30
N GLY A 29 -13.72 5.63 15.27
CA GLY A 29 -12.41 5.01 15.02
C GLY A 29 -11.51 5.88 14.13
N PRO A 30 -11.12 7.08 14.60
CA PRO A 30 -10.48 8.10 13.77
C PRO A 30 -9.19 7.58 13.14
N VAL A 31 -8.34 6.93 13.94
CA VAL A 31 -7.05 6.39 13.48
C VAL A 31 -7.24 5.27 12.46
N THR A 32 -8.14 4.32 12.73
CA THR A 32 -8.38 3.17 11.84
C THR A 32 -8.88 3.62 10.47
N VAL A 33 -9.80 4.60 10.45
CA VAL A 33 -10.38 5.15 9.22
C VAL A 33 -9.32 5.91 8.42
N MET A 34 -8.53 6.77 9.09
CA MET A 34 -7.46 7.53 8.44
C MET A 34 -6.36 6.63 7.88
N VAL A 35 -5.92 5.62 8.63
CA VAL A 35 -4.91 4.65 8.17
C VAL A 35 -5.43 3.86 6.98
N ARG A 36 -6.67 3.38 7.04
CA ARG A 36 -7.28 2.66 5.93
C ARG A 36 -7.38 3.53 4.67
N ALA A 37 -7.90 4.75 4.80
CA ALA A 37 -8.02 5.68 3.69
C ALA A 37 -6.66 6.03 3.07
N ALA A 38 -5.63 6.27 3.90
CA ALA A 38 -4.27 6.54 3.44
C ALA A 38 -3.68 5.35 2.66
N LEU A 39 -3.86 4.12 3.16
CA LEU A 39 -3.38 2.91 2.50
C LEU A 39 -4.15 2.63 1.20
N GLU A 40 -5.48 2.73 1.19
CA GLU A 40 -6.31 2.54 -0.01
C GLU A 40 -5.99 3.58 -1.09
N HIS A 41 -5.70 4.82 -0.69
CA HIS A 41 -5.26 5.86 -1.61
C HIS A 41 -3.86 5.56 -2.20
N ALA A 42 -2.88 5.21 -1.36
CA ALA A 42 -1.51 4.95 -1.79
C ALA A 42 -1.34 3.64 -2.57
N LEU A 43 -2.21 2.65 -2.34
CA LEU A 43 -2.14 1.30 -2.93
C LEU A 43 -3.33 1.00 -3.85
N SER A 44 -3.92 2.02 -4.50
CA SER A 44 -5.05 1.77 -5.40
C SER A 44 -4.65 0.80 -6.53
N PRO A 45 -5.45 -0.25 -6.82
CA PRO A 45 -5.09 -1.26 -7.83
C PRO A 45 -4.76 -0.68 -9.20
N GLY A 46 -5.55 0.31 -9.65
CA GLY A 46 -5.32 0.98 -10.93
C GLY A 46 -4.00 1.75 -11.00
N ALA A 47 -3.57 2.39 -9.90
CA ALA A 47 -2.28 3.08 -9.87
C ALA A 47 -1.11 2.09 -9.85
N ILE A 48 -1.25 0.96 -9.14
CA ILE A 48 -0.26 -0.11 -9.08
C ILE A 48 -0.08 -0.76 -10.45
N ASP A 49 -1.17 -1.09 -11.15
CA ASP A 49 -1.07 -1.69 -12.49
C ASP A 49 -0.53 -0.67 -13.50
N ALA A 50 -0.94 0.60 -13.43
CA ALA A 50 -0.34 1.64 -14.26
C ALA A 50 1.17 1.81 -13.98
N LEU A 51 1.60 1.66 -12.73
CA LEU A 51 3.02 1.67 -12.37
C LEU A 51 3.77 0.49 -13.01
N PHE A 52 3.18 -0.70 -12.98
CA PHE A 52 3.74 -1.88 -13.61
C PHE A 52 3.98 -1.68 -15.10
N GLU A 53 2.97 -1.19 -15.84
CA GLU A 53 3.05 -0.97 -17.29
C GLU A 53 4.16 0.04 -17.67
N ARG A 54 4.41 1.07 -16.84
CA ARG A 54 5.46 2.06 -17.09
C ARG A 54 6.86 1.57 -16.74
N THR A 55 7.00 0.77 -15.69
CA THR A 55 8.30 0.40 -15.11
C THR A 55 8.81 -0.95 -15.61
N ALA A 56 7.92 -1.86 -15.98
CA ALA A 56 8.25 -3.21 -16.45
C ALA A 56 7.57 -3.53 -17.79
N PRO A 57 7.80 -2.73 -18.86
CA PRO A 57 7.10 -2.90 -20.15
C PRO A 57 7.41 -4.23 -20.86
N ARG A 58 8.48 -4.91 -20.46
CA ARG A 58 8.84 -6.25 -20.95
C ARG A 58 8.12 -7.37 -20.22
N GLN A 59 7.56 -7.10 -19.04
CA GLN A 59 6.86 -8.08 -18.22
C GLN A 59 5.38 -8.06 -18.58
N TYR A 60 4.87 -9.17 -19.12
CA TYR A 60 3.53 -9.23 -19.70
C TYR A 60 2.44 -9.48 -18.63
N THR A 61 1.34 -8.73 -18.68
CA THR A 61 0.22 -8.79 -17.71
C THR A 61 -0.83 -9.87 -18.03
N ARG A 62 -0.67 -10.63 -19.12
CA ARG A 62 -1.75 -11.47 -19.73
C ARG A 62 -2.45 -12.47 -18.82
N THR A 63 -1.80 -12.91 -17.75
CA THR A 63 -2.33 -13.98 -16.89
C THR A 63 -2.73 -13.46 -15.52
N LEU A 64 -2.04 -12.45 -14.97
CA LEU A 64 -2.22 -12.01 -13.58
C LEU A 64 -1.83 -10.52 -13.48
N LEU A 65 -2.65 -9.69 -12.83
CA LEU A 65 -2.37 -8.26 -12.59
C LEU A 65 -1.27 -8.07 -11.55
N PHE A 66 -0.60 -6.92 -11.52
CA PHE A 66 0.44 -6.67 -10.52
C PHE A 66 -0.19 -6.32 -9.18
N SER A 67 -1.26 -5.54 -9.20
CA SER A 67 -2.12 -5.27 -8.05
C SER A 67 -2.56 -6.54 -7.32
N SER A 68 -2.95 -7.60 -8.05
CA SER A 68 -3.30 -8.89 -7.45
C SER A 68 -2.15 -9.56 -6.70
N VAL A 69 -0.91 -9.42 -7.18
CA VAL A 69 0.28 -9.93 -6.47
C VAL A 69 0.56 -9.10 -5.23
N VAL A 70 0.46 -7.77 -5.34
CA VAL A 70 0.62 -6.85 -4.20
C VAL A 70 -0.42 -7.14 -3.12
N ASP A 71 -1.69 -7.32 -3.48
CA ASP A 71 -2.76 -7.65 -2.56
C ASP A 71 -2.54 -9.01 -1.89
N LEU A 72 -2.05 -10.01 -2.63
CA LEU A 72 -1.74 -11.33 -2.09
C LEU A 72 -0.62 -11.25 -1.07
N MET A 73 0.49 -10.58 -1.41
CA MET A 73 1.63 -10.39 -0.52
C MET A 73 1.29 -9.49 0.67
N GLY A 74 0.43 -8.49 0.48
CA GLY A 74 -0.06 -7.62 1.54
C GLY A 74 -0.75 -8.40 2.66
N SER A 75 -1.54 -9.42 2.31
CA SER A 75 -2.16 -10.30 3.33
C SER A 75 -1.14 -11.11 4.14
N VAL A 76 -0.01 -11.48 3.54
CA VAL A 76 1.08 -12.20 4.21
C VAL A 76 1.87 -11.27 5.11
N VAL A 77 2.24 -10.08 4.61
CA VAL A 77 2.98 -9.06 5.37
C VAL A 77 2.16 -8.55 6.56
N ALA A 78 0.86 -8.39 6.38
CA ALA A 78 -0.07 -8.02 7.46
C ALA A 78 -0.37 -9.18 8.43
N LYS A 79 0.25 -10.37 8.25
CA LYS A 79 0.03 -11.59 9.04
C LYS A 79 -1.42 -12.09 9.06
N ILE A 80 -2.23 -11.70 8.07
CA ILE A 80 -3.59 -12.23 7.86
C ILE A 80 -3.48 -13.67 7.37
N GLN A 81 -2.51 -13.94 6.50
CA GLN A 81 -2.20 -15.25 5.98
C GLN A 81 -0.77 -15.65 6.38
N PRO A 82 -0.52 -16.91 6.76
CA PRO A 82 0.78 -17.34 7.27
C PRO A 82 1.85 -17.47 6.17
N ALA A 83 1.44 -17.60 4.90
CA ALA A 83 2.34 -17.77 3.77
C ALA A 83 1.67 -17.40 2.43
N ALA A 84 2.46 -17.17 1.38
CA ALA A 84 1.97 -16.87 0.04
C ALA A 84 1.04 -17.96 -0.53
N ASN A 85 1.33 -19.24 -0.27
CA ASN A 85 0.44 -20.34 -0.68
C ASN A 85 -0.92 -20.27 0.02
N ALA A 86 -0.95 -19.97 1.33
CA ALA A 86 -2.21 -19.80 2.06
C ALA A 86 -3.01 -18.60 1.52
N ALA A 87 -2.33 -17.49 1.23
CA ALA A 87 -2.94 -16.32 0.61
C ALA A 87 -3.49 -16.59 -0.80
N TYR A 88 -2.78 -17.39 -1.61
CA TYR A 88 -3.28 -17.86 -2.90
C TYR A 88 -4.54 -18.71 -2.72
N ARG A 89 -4.53 -19.72 -1.84
CA ARG A 89 -5.66 -20.63 -1.63
C ARG A 89 -6.94 -19.87 -1.23
N ALA A 90 -6.79 -18.83 -0.39
CA ALA A 90 -7.90 -17.97 0.01
C ALA A 90 -8.51 -17.15 -1.15
N ARG A 91 -7.81 -17.04 -2.29
CA ARG A 91 -8.22 -16.24 -3.46
C ARG A 91 -8.17 -17.00 -4.77
N ALA A 92 -8.02 -18.33 -4.74
CA ALA A 92 -7.77 -19.12 -5.94
C ALA A 92 -8.92 -19.01 -6.95
N GLU A 93 -10.16 -18.98 -6.46
CA GLU A 93 -11.36 -18.82 -7.29
C GLU A 93 -11.44 -17.46 -7.97
N THR A 94 -11.06 -16.38 -7.26
CA THR A 94 -11.15 -15.01 -7.79
C THR A 94 -9.96 -14.64 -8.68
N LEU A 95 -8.78 -15.24 -8.43
CA LEU A 95 -7.57 -15.01 -9.23
C LEU A 95 -7.63 -15.71 -10.60
N GLY A 96 -8.32 -16.85 -10.71
CA GLY A 96 -8.48 -17.56 -11.98
C GLY A 96 -7.20 -18.11 -12.61
N VAL A 97 -6.09 -18.14 -11.86
CA VAL A 97 -4.78 -18.62 -12.31
C VAL A 97 -4.23 -19.71 -11.41
N SER A 98 -3.23 -20.44 -11.89
CA SER A 98 -2.54 -21.45 -11.07
C SER A 98 -1.60 -20.81 -10.04
N LEU A 99 -1.33 -21.53 -8.95
CA LEU A 99 -0.32 -21.18 -7.96
C LEU A 99 1.06 -20.96 -8.62
N ARG A 100 1.37 -21.77 -9.64
CA ARG A 100 2.61 -21.63 -10.41
C ARG A 100 2.68 -20.28 -11.12
N ALA A 101 1.60 -19.82 -11.74
CA ALA A 101 1.57 -18.51 -12.40
C ALA A 101 1.80 -17.36 -11.41
N VAL A 102 1.34 -17.49 -10.16
CA VAL A 102 1.62 -16.52 -9.08
C VAL A 102 3.11 -16.49 -8.74
N TYR A 103 3.71 -17.65 -8.50
CA TYR A 103 5.14 -17.73 -8.18
C TYR A 103 6.01 -17.28 -9.35
N ASP A 104 5.71 -17.71 -10.58
CA ASP A 104 6.42 -17.30 -11.79
C ASP A 104 6.37 -15.77 -11.98
N LYS A 105 5.23 -15.13 -11.65
CA LYS A 105 5.11 -13.67 -11.70
C LYS A 105 5.93 -13.01 -10.60
N HIS A 106 5.86 -13.52 -9.37
CA HIS A 106 6.57 -12.99 -8.20
C HIS A 106 8.10 -13.09 -8.36
N GLU A 107 8.61 -14.23 -8.84
CA GLU A 107 10.03 -14.48 -9.08
C GLU A 107 10.61 -13.55 -10.16
N ARG A 108 9.80 -13.16 -11.15
CA ARG A 108 10.22 -12.29 -12.25
C ARG A 108 10.07 -10.80 -11.96
N LEU A 109 9.67 -10.41 -10.74
CA LEU A 109 9.58 -9.00 -10.38
C LEU A 109 10.97 -8.39 -10.33
N GLU A 110 11.24 -7.45 -11.23
CA GLU A 110 12.51 -6.74 -11.28
C GLU A 110 12.69 -5.88 -10.01
N PRO A 111 13.90 -5.82 -9.42
CA PRO A 111 14.16 -4.96 -8.25
C PRO A 111 13.80 -3.49 -8.47
N GLY A 112 13.92 -3.00 -9.72
CA GLY A 112 13.51 -1.65 -10.09
C GLY A 112 12.03 -1.38 -9.90
N LEU A 113 11.18 -2.39 -10.14
CA LEU A 113 9.73 -2.30 -9.95
C LEU A 113 9.38 -2.21 -8.46
N SER A 114 9.99 -3.04 -7.61
CA SER A 114 9.81 -2.99 -6.16
C SER A 114 10.27 -1.64 -5.59
N ALA A 115 11.41 -1.12 -6.06
CA ALA A 115 11.89 0.20 -5.66
C ALA A 115 10.94 1.32 -6.09
N GLU A 116 10.36 1.24 -7.28
CA GLU A 116 9.40 2.24 -7.76
C GLU A 116 8.06 2.15 -7.03
N LEU A 117 7.60 0.94 -6.65
CA LEU A 117 6.41 0.78 -5.82
C LEU A 117 6.56 1.52 -4.49
N VAL A 118 7.72 1.39 -3.83
CA VAL A 118 8.01 2.13 -2.57
C VAL A 118 7.99 3.65 -2.80
N ARG A 119 8.61 4.14 -3.88
CA ARG A 119 8.57 5.58 -4.19
C ARG A 119 7.16 6.05 -4.48
N HIS A 120 6.38 5.25 -5.19
CA HIS A 120 5.02 5.56 -5.56
C HIS A 120 4.11 5.69 -4.34
N THR A 121 4.21 4.80 -3.37
CA THR A 121 3.41 4.87 -2.13
C THR A 121 3.89 5.99 -1.19
N ALA A 122 5.20 6.28 -1.17
CA ALA A 122 5.74 7.37 -0.35
C ALA A 122 5.29 8.75 -0.82
N ARG A 123 5.23 9.01 -2.15
CA ARG A 123 4.84 10.32 -2.70
C ARG A 123 3.52 10.89 -2.12
N PRO A 124 2.38 10.18 -2.17
CA PRO A 124 1.13 10.68 -1.61
C PRO A 124 1.13 10.70 -0.07
N LEU A 125 1.97 9.91 0.58
CA LEU A 125 2.03 9.82 2.04
C LEU A 125 3.04 10.79 2.68
N ASN A 126 3.91 11.45 1.90
CA ASN A 126 4.88 12.41 2.39
C ASN A 126 4.29 13.49 3.32
N PRO A 127 3.15 14.13 3.01
CA PRO A 127 2.55 15.11 3.91
C PRO A 127 2.17 14.53 5.27
N VAL A 128 1.72 13.27 5.29
CA VAL A 128 1.37 12.56 6.53
C VAL A 128 2.62 12.24 7.33
N ILE A 129 3.67 11.74 6.67
CA ILE A 129 4.98 11.45 7.30
C ILE A 129 5.55 12.72 7.95
N GLY A 130 5.54 13.84 7.23
CA GLY A 130 6.02 15.13 7.76
C GLY A 130 5.19 15.62 8.95
N SER A 131 3.86 15.57 8.85
CA SER A 131 2.95 15.99 9.93
C SER A 131 3.09 15.14 11.20
N MET A 132 3.43 13.86 11.06
CA MET A 132 3.67 12.95 12.18
C MET A 132 5.09 13.06 12.76
N GLY A 133 5.98 13.87 12.17
CA GLY A 133 7.40 13.87 12.50
C GLY A 133 8.07 12.52 12.24
N GLY A 134 7.52 11.72 11.33
CA GLY A 134 8.00 10.38 10.98
C GLY A 134 9.19 10.39 10.02
N GLU A 135 9.67 11.56 9.64
CA GLU A 135 10.87 11.71 8.82
C GLU A 135 12.10 11.24 9.58
N ARG A 136 12.98 10.49 8.91
CA ARG A 136 14.24 10.03 9.50
C ARG A 136 15.37 10.93 9.02
N ALA A 137 16.12 11.49 9.98
CA ALA A 137 17.34 12.23 9.67
C ALA A 137 18.29 11.37 8.82
N ALA A 138 18.95 12.00 7.85
CA ALA A 138 19.96 11.33 7.04
C ALA A 138 21.06 10.79 7.96
N TRP A 139 21.42 9.50 7.83
CA TRP A 139 22.47 8.91 8.67
C TRP A 139 23.84 9.50 8.35
N LEU A 140 24.06 9.91 7.10
CA LEU A 140 25.23 10.64 6.65
C LEU A 140 24.82 11.73 5.64
N PRO A 141 24.90 13.02 5.98
CA PRO A 141 24.52 14.11 5.09
C PRO A 141 25.32 14.10 3.78
N GLY A 142 24.62 14.21 2.64
CA GLY A 142 25.25 14.24 1.31
C GLY A 142 25.59 12.88 0.70
N TYR A 143 25.36 11.78 1.42
CA TYR A 143 25.65 10.43 0.93
C TYR A 143 24.40 9.56 0.83
N ARG A 144 24.30 8.79 -0.25
CA ARG A 144 23.32 7.72 -0.37
C ARG A 144 23.78 6.52 0.45
N ILE A 145 22.99 6.13 1.44
CA ILE A 145 23.23 4.91 2.22
C ILE A 145 22.62 3.72 1.49
N ASN A 146 23.40 2.65 1.35
CA ASN A 146 22.91 1.34 0.95
C ASN A 146 22.89 0.45 2.20
N ILE A 147 21.74 -0.16 2.48
CA ILE A 147 21.58 -1.12 3.58
C ILE A 147 21.73 -2.51 2.97
N LEU A 148 22.68 -3.28 3.50
CA LEU A 148 22.80 -4.70 3.20
C LEU A 148 21.96 -5.45 4.23
N ASP A 149 20.85 -6.02 3.77
CA ASP A 149 20.05 -6.94 4.56
C ASP A 149 20.47 -8.37 4.23
N SER A 150 20.80 -9.15 5.25
CA SER A 150 21.18 -10.56 5.08
C SER A 150 19.90 -11.39 5.03
N ASN A 151 19.45 -11.72 3.82
CA ASN A 151 18.42 -12.74 3.59
C ASN A 151 19.07 -14.07 3.21
#